data_AF-A0AAV7YUA1-F1
#
_entry.id   AF-A0AAV7YUA1-F1
#
_cell.length_a   1.000
_cell.length_b   1.000
_cell.length_c   1.000
_cell.angle_alpha   90.00
_cell.angle_beta   90.00
_cell.angle_gamma   90.00
#
_symmetry.space_group_name_H-M   'P 1'
#
loop_
_entity.id
_entity.type
_entity.pdbx_description
1 polymer ?
#
loop_
_entity_poly.entity_id
_entity_poly.type
_entity_poly.pdbx_seq_one_letter_code
_entity_poly.pdbx_strand_id
1 'polypeptide(L)'
;MSRIKRPRSAFVYYMLKMRPKLEKENPQISFKKVCKLIGESWNHLSEEDKKPFQKQADDDKLRYQREIKQLNSENNTEEIEEKDDLLKELNKKWKELPSEEQEKYQLLSLKDKERLKRELDNFHQSSSDDGTDSD
;
A
#
# COMPACT_ATOMS: atom_id res chain seq x y z
N MET A 1 15.25 5.39 8.46
CA MET A 1 13.95 4.99 9.05
C MET A 1 13.83 3.48 9.11
N SER A 2 13.34 2.93 10.24
CA SER A 2 13.18 1.48 10.41
C SER A 2 11.98 0.96 9.61
N ARG A 3 12.18 -0.03 8.74
CA ARG A 3 11.09 -0.66 7.99
C ARG A 3 10.09 -1.31 8.96
N ILE A 4 8.84 -0.83 8.99
CA ILE A 4 7.76 -1.43 9.77
C ILE A 4 7.57 -2.89 9.31
N LYS A 5 7.63 -3.82 10.28
CA LYS A 5 7.46 -5.25 10.00
C LYS A 5 5.98 -5.56 9.84
N ARG A 6 5.66 -6.42 8.86
CA ARG A 6 4.30 -6.90 8.61
C ARG A 6 3.73 -7.58 9.86
N PRO A 7 2.40 -7.48 10.10
CA PRO A 7 1.78 -8.10 11.24
C PRO A 7 1.83 -9.63 11.09
N ARG A 8 2.04 -10.33 12.21
CA ARG A 8 2.09 -11.80 12.25
C ARG A 8 0.68 -12.37 12.37
N SER A 9 0.44 -13.51 11.70
CA SER A 9 -0.82 -14.24 11.85
C SER A 9 -0.83 -15.12 13.10
N ALA A 10 -2.02 -15.56 13.50
CA ALA A 10 -2.21 -16.45 14.66
C ALA A 10 -1.37 -17.74 14.53
N PHE A 11 -1.32 -18.31 13.33
CA PHE A 11 -0.49 -19.48 13.03
C PHE A 11 1.01 -19.21 13.25
N VAL A 12 1.51 -18.03 12.91
CA VAL A 12 2.92 -17.68 13.13
C VAL A 12 3.23 -17.61 14.64
N TYR A 13 2.33 -17.05 15.45
CA TYR A 13 2.48 -17.07 16.92
C TYR A 13 2.47 -18.50 17.47
N TYR A 14 1.58 -19.35 16.96
CA TYR A 14 1.54 -20.76 17.31
C TYR A 14 2.85 -21.48 16.97
N MET A 15 3.34 -21.31 15.74
CA MET A 15 4.60 -21.89 15.27
C MET A 15 5.77 -21.45 16.15
N LEU A 16 5.86 -20.17 16.49
CA LEU A 16 6.94 -19.64 17.35
C LEU A 16 6.91 -20.25 18.76
N LYS A 17 5.72 -20.60 19.26
CA LYS A 17 5.56 -21.26 20.55
C LYS A 17 5.86 -22.76 20.50
N MET A 18 5.51 -23.44 19.40
CA MET A 18 5.65 -24.89 19.28
C MET A 18 7.00 -25.36 18.76
N ARG A 19 7.62 -24.62 17.83
CA ARG A 19 8.92 -24.94 17.27
C ARG A 19 10.00 -25.23 18.34
N PRO A 20 10.24 -24.36 19.33
CA PRO A 20 11.27 -24.63 20.34
C PRO A 20 10.93 -25.82 21.25
N LYS A 21 9.65 -26.20 21.38
CA LYS A 21 9.27 -27.41 22.13
C LYS A 21 9.64 -28.67 21.34
N LEU A 22 9.28 -28.70 20.06
CA LEU A 22 9.58 -29.84 19.18
C LEU A 22 11.08 -30.01 18.92
N GLU A 23 11.83 -28.91 18.80
CA GLU A 23 13.30 -28.94 18.69
C GLU A 23 13.96 -29.48 19.98
N LYS A 24 13.38 -29.21 21.17
CA LYS A 24 13.87 -29.77 22.44
C LYS A 24 13.55 -31.25 22.60
N GLU A 25 12.34 -31.65 22.24
CA GLU A 25 11.91 -33.06 22.32
C GLU A 25 12.64 -33.94 21.30
N ASN A 26 12.93 -33.38 20.11
CA ASN A 26 13.59 -34.10 19.03
C ASN A 26 14.71 -33.27 18.40
N PRO A 27 15.89 -33.14 19.03
CA PRO A 27 16.97 -32.27 18.53
C PRO A 27 17.50 -32.61 17.13
N GLN A 28 17.30 -33.86 16.68
CA GLN A 28 17.75 -34.39 15.39
C GLN A 28 16.73 -34.21 14.27
N ILE A 29 15.52 -33.70 14.57
CA ILE A 29 14.45 -33.59 13.58
C ILE A 29 14.75 -32.45 12.59
N SER A 30 14.55 -32.70 11.30
CA SER A 30 14.67 -31.67 10.28
C SER A 30 13.62 -30.58 10.46
N PHE A 31 14.02 -29.30 10.29
CA PHE A 31 13.13 -28.14 10.29
C PHE A 31 11.88 -28.35 9.40
N LYS A 32 12.03 -28.95 8.22
CA LYS A 32 10.90 -29.23 7.31
C LYS A 32 9.85 -30.13 7.97
N LYS A 33 10.29 -31.12 8.75
CA LYS A 33 9.40 -32.06 9.45
C LYS A 33 8.74 -31.39 10.67
N VAL A 34 9.45 -30.51 11.38
CA VAL A 34 8.87 -29.68 12.45
C VAL A 34 7.74 -28.80 11.92
N CYS A 35 7.99 -28.07 10.83
CA CYS A 35 6.96 -27.21 10.23
C CYS A 35 5.72 -28.00 9.80
N LYS A 36 5.91 -29.22 9.26
CA LYS A 36 4.80 -30.10 8.90
C LYS A 36 3.95 -30.49 10.13
N LEU A 37 4.61 -30.94 11.20
CA LEU A 37 3.93 -31.32 12.46
C LEU A 37 3.18 -30.14 13.10
N ILE A 38 3.77 -28.94 13.09
CA ILE A 38 3.10 -27.73 13.59
C ILE A 38 1.87 -27.40 12.76
N GLY A 39 1.96 -27.50 11.42
CA GLY A 39 0.83 -27.26 10.52
C GLY A 39 -0.32 -28.24 10.77
N GLU A 40 0.01 -29.53 10.87
CA GLU A 40 -0.97 -30.57 11.22
C GLU A 40 -1.61 -30.30 12.58
N SER A 41 -0.79 -29.99 13.60
CA SER A 41 -1.27 -29.70 14.95
C SER A 41 -2.20 -28.47 14.99
N TRP A 42 -1.86 -27.39 14.27
CA TRP A 42 -2.70 -26.19 14.18
C TRP A 42 -4.07 -26.49 13.57
N ASN A 43 -4.13 -27.35 12.56
CA ASN A 43 -5.40 -27.72 11.92
C ASN A 43 -6.29 -28.56 12.85
N HIS A 44 -5.69 -29.33 13.76
CA HIS A 44 -6.42 -30.11 14.77
C HIS A 44 -6.80 -29.32 16.02
N LEU A 45 -6.28 -28.11 16.21
CA LEU A 45 -6.66 -27.27 17.34
C LEU A 45 -8.11 -26.82 17.25
N SER A 46 -8.78 -26.80 18.40
CA SER A 46 -10.10 -26.20 18.54
C SER A 46 -10.04 -24.67 18.38
N GLU A 47 -11.18 -24.04 18.09
CA GLU A 47 -11.25 -22.59 18.06
C GLU A 47 -10.89 -21.96 19.42
N GLU A 48 -11.17 -22.65 20.52
CA GLU A 48 -10.81 -22.19 21.87
C GLU A 48 -9.30 -22.17 22.09
N ASP A 49 -8.58 -23.18 21.58
CA ASP A 49 -7.12 -23.22 21.63
C ASP A 49 -6.48 -22.21 20.68
N LYS A 50 -7.16 -21.86 19.58
CA LYS A 50 -6.72 -20.84 18.62
C LYS A 50 -6.97 -19.42 19.12
N LYS A 51 -8.01 -19.16 19.91
CA LYS A 51 -8.37 -17.84 20.48
C LYS A 51 -7.18 -17.04 21.04
N PRO A 52 -6.30 -17.59 21.91
CA PRO A 52 -5.18 -16.81 22.43
C PRO A 52 -4.22 -16.34 21.32
N PHE A 53 -4.01 -17.15 20.29
CA PHE A 53 -3.16 -16.79 19.16
C PHE A 53 -3.84 -15.83 18.18
N GLN A 54 -5.17 -15.95 18.02
CA GLN A 54 -5.98 -14.98 17.28
C GLN A 54 -5.91 -13.60 17.94
N LYS A 55 -6.08 -13.53 19.26
CA LYS A 55 -5.92 -12.28 20.03
C LYS A 55 -4.54 -11.65 19.83
N GLN A 56 -3.47 -12.45 19.89
CA GLN A 56 -2.11 -11.94 19.62
C GLN A 56 -1.95 -11.39 18.20
N ALA A 57 -2.56 -12.04 17.21
CA ALA A 57 -2.55 -11.58 15.82
C ALA A 57 -3.33 -10.27 15.65
N ASP A 58 -4.47 -10.13 16.32
CA ASP A 58 -5.27 -8.90 16.30
C ASP A 58 -4.52 -7.74 16.95
N ASP A 59 -3.89 -7.97 18.10
CA ASP A 59 -3.04 -6.99 18.77
C ASP A 59 -1.86 -6.55 17.86
N ASP A 60 -1.23 -7.49 17.14
CA ASP A 60 -0.12 -7.20 16.22
C ASP A 60 -0.59 -6.42 14.98
N LYS A 61 -1.81 -6.70 14.51
CA LYS A 61 -2.45 -5.95 13.43
C LYS A 61 -2.72 -4.51 13.87
N LEU A 62 -3.20 -4.29 15.09
CA LEU A 62 -3.39 -2.95 15.65
C LEU A 62 -2.07 -2.20 15.82
N ARG A 63 -0.99 -2.87 16.26
CA ARG A 63 0.36 -2.30 16.29
C ARG A 63 0.76 -1.82 14.89
N TYR A 64 0.69 -2.71 13.89
CA TYR A 64 1.07 -2.41 12.52
C TYR A 64 0.28 -1.23 11.94
N GLN A 65 -1.04 -1.18 12.17
CA GLN A 65 -1.87 -0.07 11.74
C GLN A 65 -1.47 1.25 12.37
N ARG A 66 -1.16 1.25 13.67
CA ARG A 66 -0.68 2.46 14.37
C ARG A 66 0.65 2.93 13.82
N GLU A 67 1.60 2.01 13.65
CA GLU A 67 2.93 2.31 13.11
C GLU A 67 2.84 2.86 11.68
N ILE A 68 2.05 2.23 10.80
CA ILE A 68 1.86 2.71 9.42
C ILE A 68 1.15 4.06 9.39
N LYS A 69 0.14 4.28 10.23
CA LYS A 69 -0.55 5.56 10.32
C LYS A 69 0.41 6.67 10.72
N GLN A 70 1.28 6.40 11.70
CA GLN A 70 2.28 7.35 12.17
C GLN A 70 3.32 7.66 11.08
N LEU A 71 3.83 6.63 10.39
CA LEU A 71 4.78 6.81 9.29
C LEU A 71 4.15 7.55 8.11
N ASN A 72 2.88 7.27 7.79
CA ASN A 72 2.16 8.01 6.76
C ASN A 72 1.88 9.44 7.17
N SER A 73 1.57 9.73 8.44
CA SER A 73 1.41 11.11 8.90
C SER A 73 2.74 11.88 8.86
N GLU A 74 3.85 11.23 9.21
CA GLU A 74 5.19 11.83 9.12
C GLU A 74 5.54 12.12 7.64
N ASN A 75 5.40 11.13 6.76
CA ASN A 75 5.66 11.30 5.32
C ASN A 75 4.69 12.29 4.64
N ASN A 76 3.41 12.30 5.03
CA ASN A 76 2.41 13.21 4.44
C ASN A 76 2.60 14.64 4.94
N THR A 77 3.16 14.85 6.13
CA THR A 77 3.48 16.22 6.61
C THR A 77 4.69 16.77 5.86
N GLU A 78 5.74 15.96 5.70
CA GLU A 78 6.94 16.32 4.92
C GLU A 78 6.60 16.57 3.43
N GLU A 79 5.81 15.69 2.78
CA GLU A 79 5.40 15.90 1.38
C GLU A 79 4.47 17.11 1.18
N ILE A 80 3.61 17.42 2.16
CA ILE A 80 2.72 18.59 2.09
C ILE A 80 3.53 19.87 2.25
N GLU A 81 4.47 19.93 3.19
CA GLU A 81 5.35 21.08 3.39
C GLU A 81 6.26 21.31 2.17
N GLU A 82 6.87 20.26 1.61
CA GLU A 82 7.66 20.36 0.38
C GLU A 82 6.84 20.86 -0.82
N LYS A 83 5.61 20.35 -1.00
CA LYS A 83 4.72 20.84 -2.08
C LYS A 83 4.31 22.29 -1.87
N ASP A 84 4.04 22.70 -0.63
CA ASP A 84 3.63 24.07 -0.32
C ASP A 84 4.77 25.07 -0.56
N ASP A 85 6.00 24.71 -0.23
CA ASP A 85 7.19 25.51 -0.52
C ASP A 85 7.54 25.55 -2.01
N LEU A 86 7.41 24.42 -2.70
CA LEU A 86 7.53 24.38 -4.16
C LEU A 86 6.48 25.26 -4.85
N LEU A 87 5.22 25.25 -4.38
CA LEU A 87 4.16 26.10 -4.93
C LEU A 87 4.43 27.58 -4.71
N LYS A 88 4.98 27.97 -3.54
CA LYS A 88 5.40 29.35 -3.26
C LYS A 88 6.52 29.78 -4.21
N GLU A 89 7.52 28.93 -4.41
CA GLU A 89 8.64 29.22 -5.32
C GLU A 89 8.19 29.30 -6.78
N LEU A 90 7.30 28.39 -7.21
CA LEU A 90 6.75 28.37 -8.56
C LEU A 90 5.91 29.64 -8.83
N ASN A 91 5.08 30.07 -7.86
CA ASN A 91 4.29 31.28 -7.97
C ASN A 91 5.16 32.54 -8.00
N LYS A 92 6.28 32.56 -7.27
CA LYS A 92 7.26 33.64 -7.34
C LYS A 92 7.91 33.70 -8.72
N LYS A 93 8.41 32.58 -9.24
CA LYS A 93 8.99 32.49 -10.59
C LYS A 93 7.99 32.88 -11.67
N TRP A 94 6.72 32.47 -11.53
CA TRP A 94 5.64 32.86 -12.44
C TRP A 94 5.47 34.38 -12.49
N LYS A 95 5.50 35.08 -11.35
CA LYS A 95 5.37 36.54 -11.29
C LYS A 95 6.59 37.30 -11.81
N GLU A 96 7.78 36.71 -11.69
CA GLU A 96 9.04 37.30 -12.17
C GLU A 96 9.30 37.04 -13.67
N LEU A 97 8.58 36.09 -14.29
CA LEU A 97 8.71 35.77 -15.70
C LEU A 97 8.30 36.95 -16.61
N PRO A 98 9.05 37.24 -17.69
CA PRO A 98 8.67 38.26 -18.67
C PRO A 98 7.31 37.95 -19.30
N SER A 99 6.56 39.02 -19.61
CA SER A 99 5.19 38.91 -20.15
C SER A 99 5.12 38.06 -21.44
N GLU A 100 6.17 38.08 -22.25
CA GLU A 100 6.28 37.31 -23.50
C GLU A 100 6.42 35.79 -23.25
N GLU A 101 7.13 35.39 -22.19
CA GLU A 101 7.23 33.98 -21.81
C GLU A 101 5.97 33.50 -21.09
N GLN A 102 5.35 34.35 -20.27
CA GLN A 102 4.04 34.03 -19.65
C GLN A 102 2.98 33.75 -20.72
N GLU A 103 2.93 34.58 -21.78
CA GLU A 103 2.01 34.40 -22.90
C GLU A 103 2.29 33.11 -23.69
N LYS A 104 3.57 32.77 -23.90
CA LYS A 104 3.97 31.48 -24.50
C LYS A 104 3.48 30.28 -23.68
N TYR A 105 3.60 30.31 -22.36
CA TYR A 105 3.10 29.23 -21.49
C TYR A 105 1.57 29.16 -21.44
N GLN A 106 0.88 30.30 -21.47
CA GLN A 106 -0.57 30.35 -21.58
C GLN A 106 -1.07 29.75 -22.90
N LEU A 107 -0.42 30.10 -24.02
CA LEU A 107 -0.72 29.52 -25.34
C LEU A 107 -0.46 28.01 -25.39
N LEU A 108 0.63 27.54 -24.77
CA LEU A 108 0.92 26.12 -24.69
C LEU A 108 -0.14 25.38 -23.87
N SER A 109 -0.56 25.95 -22.73
CA SER A 109 -1.65 25.41 -21.90
C SER A 109 -2.98 25.34 -22.66
N LEU A 110 -3.30 26.36 -23.46
CA LEU A 110 -4.50 26.36 -24.31
C LEU A 110 -4.46 25.25 -25.37
N LYS A 111 -3.32 25.07 -26.04
CA LYS A 111 -3.13 23.99 -27.03
C LYS A 111 -3.26 22.61 -26.41
N ASP A 112 -2.68 22.40 -25.23
CA ASP A 112 -2.82 21.13 -24.51
C ASP A 112 -4.27 20.88 -24.06
N LYS A 113 -4.98 21.92 -23.63
CA LYS A 113 -6.42 21.82 -23.28
C LYS A 113 -7.28 21.47 -24.48
N GLU A 114 -7.01 22.07 -25.65
CA GLU A 114 -7.70 21.72 -26.90
C GLU A 114 -7.39 20.29 -27.36
N ARG A 115 -6.13 19.86 -27.22
CA ARG A 115 -5.74 18.48 -27.51
C ARG A 115 -6.50 17.49 -26.62
N LEU A 116 -6.53 17.72 -25.32
CA LEU A 116 -7.22 16.86 -24.36
C LEU A 116 -8.73 16.80 -24.66
N LYS A 117 -9.34 17.93 -25.00
CA LYS A 117 -10.75 17.99 -25.41
C LYS A 117 -11.01 17.16 -26.67
N ARG A 118 -10.13 17.26 -27.67
CA ARG A 118 -10.23 16.47 -28.90
C ARG A 118 -10.06 14.97 -28.64
N GLU A 119 -9.14 14.59 -27.75
CA GLU A 119 -8.96 13.19 -27.34
C GLU A 119 -10.21 12.66 -26.60
N LEU A 120 -10.81 13.48 -25.74
CA LEU A 120 -12.09 13.17 -25.08
C LEU A 120 -13.26 13.03 -26.05
N ASP A 121 -13.38 13.93 -27.04
CA ASP A 121 -14.42 13.86 -28.06
C ASP A 121 -14.27 12.60 -28.93
N ASN A 122 -13.02 12.26 -29.30
CA ASN A 122 -12.70 11.03 -30.04
C ASN A 122 -12.98 9.77 -29.21
N PHE A 123 -12.72 9.80 -27.91
CA PHE A 123 -13.04 8.71 -26.99
C PHE A 123 -14.56 8.50 -26.87
N HIS A 124 -15.34 9.58 -26.73
CA HIS A 124 -16.80 9.49 -26.70
C HIS A 124 -17.40 9.03 -28.05
N GLN A 125 -16.81 9.42 -29.18
CA GLN A 125 -17.18 8.88 -30.50
C GLN A 125 -16.90 7.38 -30.62
N SER A 126 -15.79 6.89 -30.06
CA SER A 126 -15.46 5.45 -30.05
C SER A 126 -16.36 4.63 -29.11
N SER A 127 -16.92 5.23 -28.05
CA SER A 127 -17.81 4.55 -27.11
C SER A 127 -19.27 4.49 -27.55
N SER A 128 -19.62 5.11 -28.68
CA SER A 128 -20.98 5.14 -29.24
C SER A 128 -21.24 4.04 -30.27
N ASP A 129 -20.24 3.18 -30.56
CA ASP A 129 -20.29 2.09 -31.55
C ASP A 129 -20.37 0.70 -30.87
N ASP A 130 -21.04 0.61 -29.71
CA ASP A 130 -21.48 -0.67 -29.14
C ASP A 130 -23.01 -0.75 -29.24
N GLY A 131 -23.47 -0.82 -30.48
CA GLY A 131 -24.87 -0.83 -30.85
C GLY A 131 -25.08 -1.75 -32.05
N THR A 132 -25.46 -2.98 -31.74
CA THR A 132 -26.10 -3.97 -32.61
C THR A 132 -25.25 -4.58 -33.73
N ASP A 133 -24.89 -5.85 -33.57
CA ASP A 133 -25.36 -6.83 -34.56
C ASP A 133 -25.84 -8.08 -33.82
N SER A 134 -27.16 -8.23 -33.81
CA SER A 134 -27.88 -9.45 -33.47
C SER A 134 -28.20 -10.18 -34.76
N ASP A 135 -28.20 -11.51 -34.63
CA ASP A 135 -28.70 -12.54 -35.56
C ASP A 135 -27.71 -13.10 -36.61
#